data_AF-A0A1G8A882-F1
#
_entry.id   AF-A0A1G8A882-F1
#
_cell.length_a   1.000
_cell.length_b   1.000
_cell.length_c   1.000
_cell.angle_alpha   90.00
_cell.angle_beta   90.00
_cell.angle_gamma   90.00
#
_symmetry.space_group_name_H-M   'P 1'
#
loop_
_entity.id
_entity.type
_entity.pdbx_description
1 polymer ?
#
loop_
_entity_poly.entity_id
_entity_poly.type
_entity_poly.pdbx_seq_one_letter_code
_entity_poly.pdbx_strand_id
1 'polypeptide(L)' 'MIEEQVRKAIIAELERQAEVQPDSLRVEENEDGLIAHGSIGLDELVMAVVGAVTGGP' A
#
# COMPACT_ATOMS: atom_id res chain seq x y z
N MET A 1 14.29 -7.26 6.91
CA MET A 1 13.40 -7.92 7.90
C MET A 1 12.01 -8.04 7.28
N ILE A 2 11.22 -9.07 7.58
CA ILE A 2 9.90 -9.30 6.95
C ILE A 2 8.98 -8.09 7.15
N GLU A 3 9.06 -7.44 8.30
CA GLU A 3 8.30 -6.24 8.65
C GLU A 3 8.60 -5.08 7.71
N GLU A 4 9.85 -4.91 7.29
CA GLU A 4 10.26 -3.87 6.34
C GLU A 4 9.74 -4.17 4.93
N GLN A 5 9.74 -5.45 4.52
CA GLN A 5 9.17 -5.86 3.23
C GLN A 5 7.67 -5.65 3.20
N VAL A 6 6.97 -6.02 4.27
CA VAL A 6 5.54 -5.77 4.43
C VAL A 6 5.23 -4.28 4.41
N ARG A 7 6.03 -3.45 5.10
CA ARG A 7 5.87 -1.99 5.07
C ARG A 7 5.99 -1.43 3.64
N LYS A 8 7.01 -1.86 2.90
CA LYS A 8 7.22 -1.43 1.50
C LYS A 8 6.07 -1.88 0.60
N ALA A 9 5.56 -3.10 0.77
CA ALA A 9 4.43 -3.60 -0.01
C ALA A 9 3.14 -2.83 0.26
N ILE A 10 2.87 -2.47 1.53
CA ILE A 10 1.72 -1.63 1.89
C ILE A 10 1.83 -0.26 1.21
N ILE A 11 2.98 0.40 1.30
CA ILE A 11 3.18 1.73 0.70
C ILE A 11 3.01 1.65 -0.82
N ALA A 12 3.71 0.72 -1.47
CA ALA A 12 3.68 0.56 -2.92
C ALA A 12 2.25 0.27 -3.44
N GLU A 13 1.47 -0.54 -2.72
CA GLU A 13 0.10 -0.84 -3.15
C GLU A 13 -0.84 0.35 -2.93
N LEU A 14 -0.70 1.10 -1.84
CA LEU A 14 -1.50 2.31 -1.60
C LEU A 14 -1.18 3.41 -2.62
N GLU A 15 0.09 3.59 -2.99
CA GLU A 15 0.51 4.48 -4.07
C GLU A 15 -0.08 4.03 -5.42
N ARG A 16 0.04 2.73 -5.76
CA ARG A 16 -0.53 2.17 -6.98
C ARG A 16 -2.04 2.39 -7.05
N GLN A 17 -2.77 2.19 -5.96
CA GLN A 17 -4.22 2.45 -5.93
C GLN A 17 -4.54 3.93 -6.14
N ALA A 18 -3.77 4.84 -5.53
CA ALA A 18 -3.93 6.27 -5.72
C ALA A 18 -3.63 6.71 -7.18
N GLU A 19 -2.65 6.08 -7.84
CA GLU A 19 -2.35 6.32 -9.26
C GLU A 19 -3.46 5.81 -10.20
N VAL A 20 -4.05 4.65 -9.89
CA VAL A 20 -5.11 4.04 -10.71
C VAL A 20 -6.46 4.75 -10.52
N GLN A 21 -6.72 5.27 -9.32
CA GLN A 21 -7.99 5.92 -8.97
C GLN A 21 -7.76 7.30 -8.31
N PRO A 22 -7.14 8.27 -9.01
CA PRO A 22 -6.71 9.54 -8.43
C PRO A 22 -7.86 10.41 -7.88
N ASP A 23 -9.08 10.20 -8.37
CA ASP A 23 -10.28 10.89 -7.88
C ASP A 23 -10.87 10.24 -6.60
N SER A 24 -10.50 9.00 -6.30
CA SER A 24 -11.07 8.21 -5.19
C SER A 24 -10.11 7.95 -4.04
N LEU A 25 -8.80 8.04 -4.27
CA LEU A 25 -7.77 7.87 -3.27
C LEU A 25 -6.60 8.82 -3.52
N ARG A 26 -6.18 9.49 -2.46
CA ARG A 26 -4.95 10.29 -2.41
C ARG A 26 -4.12 9.87 -1.21
N VAL A 27 -2.81 9.71 -1.38
CA VAL A 27 -1.89 9.35 -0.31
C VAL A 27 -0.84 10.44 -0.08
N GLU A 28 -0.44 10.64 1.17
CA GLU A 28 0.61 11.56 1.58
C GLU A 28 1.59 10.84 2.52
N GLU A 29 2.88 10.86 2.20
CA GLU A 29 3.93 10.34 3.09
C GLU A 29 4.46 11.46 4.00
N ASN A 30 4.69 11.14 5.27
CA ASN A 30 5.35 11.99 6.25
C ASN A 30 6.39 11.20 7.06
N GLU A 31 7.11 11.87 7.97
CA GLU A 31 8.18 11.25 8.76
C GLU A 31 7.72 10.05 9.62
N ASP A 32 6.44 10.00 9.99
CA ASP A 32 5.87 8.98 10.87
C ASP A 32 5.14 7.86 10.12
N GLY A 33 4.74 8.08 8.85
CA GLY A 33 3.94 7.12 8.10
C GLY A 33 3.27 7.69 6.85
N LEU A 34 2.13 7.10 6.50
CA LEU A 34 1.39 7.41 5.28
C LEU A 34 -0.06 7.72 5.63
N ILE A 35 -0.57 8.84 5.14
CA ILE A 35 -1.95 9.29 5.31
C ILE A 35 -2.71 8.98 4.02
N ALA A 36 -3.84 8.28 4.13
CA ALA A 36 -4.72 7.98 3.01
C ALA A 36 -6.03 8.76 3.12
N HIS A 37 -6.40 9.45 2.04
CA HIS A 37 -7.64 10.19 1.91
C HIS A 37 -8.48 9.56 0.81
N GLY A 38 -9.51 8.80 1.22
CA GLY A 38 -10.44 8.18 0.28
C GLY A 38 -10.57 6.68 0.48
N SER A 39 -10.96 5.97 -0.57
CA SER A 39 -11.29 4.56 -0.51
C SER A 39 -10.06 3.69 -0.79
N ILE A 40 -9.84 2.68 0.05
CA ILE A 40 -8.77 1.69 -0.12
C ILE A 40 -9.41 0.36 -0.51
N GLY A 41 -8.93 -0.25 -1.59
CA GLY A 41 -9.24 -1.62 -1.97
C GLY A 41 -8.52 -2.59 -1.03
N LEU A 42 -9.28 -3.15 -0.08
CA LEU A 42 -8.72 -4.04 0.95
C LEU A 42 -8.29 -5.39 0.37
N ASP A 43 -8.98 -5.90 -0.64
CA ASP A 43 -8.66 -7.20 -1.24
C ASP A 43 -7.31 -7.15 -1.98
N GLU A 44 -7.07 -6.09 -2.75
CA GLU A 44 -5.80 -5.86 -3.43
C GLU A 44 -4.67 -5.61 -2.43
N LEU A 45 -4.94 -4.84 -1.37
CA LEU A 45 -3.98 -4.60 -0.30
C LEU A 45 -3.58 -5.89 0.43
N VAL A 46 -4.55 -6.76 0.73
CA VAL A 46 -4.30 -8.08 1.31
C VAL A 46 -3.43 -8.93 0.38
N MET A 47 -3.71 -8.93 -0.93
CA MET A 47 -2.90 -9.67 -1.90
C MET A 47 -1.45 -9.19 -1.92
N ALA A 48 -1.21 -7.87 -1.92
CA ALA A 48 0.13 -7.30 -1.89
C ALA A 48 0.91 -7.70 -0.62
N VAL A 49 0.26 -7.63 0.55
CA VAL A 49 0.86 -8.02 1.83
C VAL A 49 1.19 -9.52 1.88
N VAL A 50 0.25 -10.37 1.45
CA VAL A 50 0.48 -11.83 1.41
C VAL A 50 1.60 -12.19 0.42
N GLY A 51 1.66 -11.52 -0.73
CA GLY A 51 2.75 -11.69 -1.70
C GLY A 51 4.11 -11.39 -1.08
N ALA A 52 4.24 -10.25 -0.40
CA ALA A 52 5.49 -9.85 0.25
C ALA A 52 5.96 -10.84 1.34
N VAL A 53 5.05 -11.37 2.15
CA VAL A 53 5.38 -12.35 3.20
C VAL A 53 5.79 -13.69 2.63
N THR A 54 5.19 -14.11 1.52
CA THR A 54 5.46 -15.42 0.89
C THR A 54 6.69 -15.44 -0.02
N GLY A 55 7.40 -14.31 -0.15
CA GLY A 55 8.59 -14.17 -0.99
C GLY A 55 8.27 -13.88 -2.46
N GLY A 56 7.06 -13.39 -2.74
CA GLY A 56 6.71 -12.83 -4.04
C GLY A 56 7.46 -11.53 -4.34
N PRO A 57 7.65 -11.18 -5.62
CA PRO A 57 8.29 -9.94 -6.04
C PRO A 57 7.56 -8.69 -5.53
#